data_AF-A0A3Q0CML1-F1
#
_entry.id   AF-A0A3Q0CML1-F1
#
_cell.length_a   1.000
_cell.length_b   1.000
_cell.length_c   1.000
_cell.angle_alpha   90.00
_cell.angle_beta   90.00
_cell.angle_gamma   90.00
#
_symmetry.space_group_name_H-M   'P 1'
#
loop_
_entity.id
_entity.type
_entity.pdbx_description
1 polymer ?
#
loop_
_entity_poly.entity_id
_entity_poly.type
_entity_poly.pdbx_seq_one_letter_code
_entity_poly.pdbx_strand_id
1 'polypeptide(L)'
;MSSKHQFVRLNDGHYIAALGFGTYKPIEVPRSKSLESANLAIGVGYRHIDTAFYYQIEEEIEQAIQSKIKAGEVKREDMFITTKV
;
A
#
# COMPACT_ATOMS: atom_id res chain seq x y z
N MET A 1 -6.36 20.51 2.87
CA MET A 1 -6.26 19.05 2.67
C MET A 1 -7.30 18.66 1.65
N SER A 2 -6.93 18.04 0.53
CA SER A 2 -7.90 17.59 -0.48
C SER A 2 -8.87 16.59 0.14
N SER A 3 -10.17 16.78 -0.08
CA SER A 3 -11.29 16.04 0.55
C SER A 3 -11.40 14.55 0.17
N LYS A 4 -10.43 14.00 -0.57
CA LYS A 4 -10.53 12.66 -1.19
C LYS A 4 -10.11 11.49 -0.30
N HIS A 5 -9.35 11.73 0.78
CA HIS A 5 -8.86 10.65 1.65
C HIS A 5 -9.13 10.99 3.11
N GLN A 6 -9.76 10.08 3.83
CA GLN A 6 -9.98 10.20 5.27
C GLN A 6 -8.78 9.61 6.03
N PHE A 7 -8.31 10.34 7.04
CA PHE A 7 -7.22 9.91 7.90
C PHE A 7 -7.66 9.92 9.35
N VAL A 8 -7.10 9.00 10.13
CA VAL A 8 -7.26 8.93 11.59
C VAL A 8 -5.94 9.27 12.23
N ARG A 9 -5.96 10.13 13.25
CA ARG A 9 -4.76 10.44 14.04
C ARG A 9 -4.50 9.32 15.03
N LEU A 10 -3.29 8.76 14.99
CA LEU A 10 -2.78 7.80 15.95
C LEU A 10 -2.34 8.51 17.24
N ASN A 11 -2.20 7.76 18.33
CA ASN A 11 -1.86 8.31 19.66
C ASN A 11 -0.44 8.90 19.74
N ASP A 12 0.43 8.59 18.77
CA ASP A 12 1.80 9.08 18.63
C ASP A 12 1.91 10.33 17.75
N GLY A 13 0.78 10.83 17.23
CA GLY A 13 0.73 12.02 16.38
C GLY A 13 0.81 11.75 14.88
N HIS A 14 1.07 10.52 14.44
CA HIS A 14 1.00 10.16 13.02
C HIS A 14 -0.46 10.10 12.53
N TYR A 15 -0.63 10.17 11.21
CA TYR A 15 -1.92 10.00 10.56
C TYR A 15 -1.88 8.76 9.69
N ILE A 16 -2.87 7.88 9.86
CA ILE A 16 -3.06 6.68 9.04
C ILE A 16 -4.27 6.89 8.12
N ALA A 17 -4.20 6.44 6.88
CA ALA A 17 -5.39 6.44 6.03
C ALA A 17 -6.43 5.47 6.61
N ALA A 18 -7.67 5.93 6.75
CA ALA A 18 -8.74 5.20 7.44
C ALA A 18 -9.12 3.88 6.75
N LEU A 19 -8.77 3.72 5.47
CA LEU A 19 -8.95 2.50 4.69
C LEU A 19 -7.59 1.95 4.25
N GLY A 20 -7.31 0.70 4.59
CA GLY A 20 -6.10 -0.03 4.21
C GLY A 20 -6.36 -1.12 3.16
N PHE A 21 -5.38 -1.37 2.30
CA PHE A 21 -5.36 -2.47 1.34
C PHE A 21 -4.45 -3.60 1.84
N GLY A 22 -5.02 -4.77 2.12
CA GLY A 22 -4.25 -5.95 2.53
C GLY A 22 -3.67 -6.72 1.35
N THR A 23 -2.46 -7.25 1.49
CA THR A 23 -1.69 -7.84 0.38
C THR A 23 -1.46 -9.35 0.49
N TYR A 24 -2.06 -10.03 1.47
CA TYR A 24 -2.00 -11.49 1.55
C TYR A 24 -2.50 -12.12 0.24
N LYS A 25 -1.82 -13.17 -0.21
CA LYS A 25 -2.24 -13.96 -1.36
C LYS A 25 -2.40 -15.45 -0.97
N PRO A 26 -3.41 -16.15 -1.50
CA PRO A 26 -3.44 -17.61 -1.48
C PRO A 26 -2.21 -18.23 -2.16
N ILE A 27 -1.92 -19.50 -1.88
CA ILE A 27 -0.71 -20.17 -2.37
C ILE A 27 -0.76 -20.40 -3.88
N GLU A 28 -1.95 -20.72 -4.39
CA GLU A 28 -2.28 -20.96 -5.79
C GLU A 28 -2.26 -19.67 -6.63
N VAL A 29 -2.34 -18.51 -5.99
CA VAL A 29 -2.28 -17.21 -6.68
C VAL A 29 -0.81 -16.84 -6.94
N PRO A 30 -0.44 -16.53 -8.19
CA PRO A 30 0.93 -16.16 -8.52
C PRO A 30 1.28 -14.78 -7.94
N ARG A 31 2.55 -14.58 -7.57
CA ARG A 31 3.06 -13.31 -7.00
C ARG A 31 2.78 -12.11 -7.89
N SER A 32 2.76 -12.29 -9.22
CA SER A 32 2.42 -11.23 -10.18
C SER A 32 1.05 -10.59 -9.96
N LYS A 33 0.09 -11.32 -9.37
CA LYS A 33 -1.21 -10.75 -8.99
C LYS A 33 -1.12 -9.79 -7.81
N SER A 34 -0.19 -10.00 -6.88
CA SER A 34 0.10 -9.03 -5.80
C SER A 34 0.61 -7.71 -6.38
N LEU A 35 1.54 -7.77 -7.35
CA LEU A 35 2.04 -6.58 -8.06
C LEU A 35 0.91 -5.85 -8.81
N GLU A 36 0.10 -6.58 -9.59
CA GLU A 36 -1.03 -6.01 -10.35
C GLU A 36 -2.05 -5.34 -9.41
N SER A 37 -2.45 -6.04 -8.35
CA SER A 37 -3.45 -5.57 -7.40
C SER A 37 -2.96 -4.34 -6.61
N ALA A 38 -1.69 -4.32 -6.18
CA ALA A 38 -1.10 -3.16 -5.50
C ALA A 38 -1.00 -1.94 -6.41
N ASN A 39 -0.59 -2.12 -7.69
CA ASN A 39 -0.60 -1.03 -8.67
C ASN A 39 -2.01 -0.44 -8.86
N LEU A 40 -3.01 -1.32 -8.99
CA LEU A 40 -4.40 -0.89 -9.13
C LEU A 40 -4.87 -0.15 -7.87
N ALA A 41 -4.64 -0.71 -6.68
CA ALA A 41 -5.03 -0.12 -5.41
C ALA A 41 -4.49 1.31 -5.25
N ILE A 42 -3.19 1.51 -5.49
CA ILE A 42 -2.59 2.85 -5.41
C ILE A 42 -3.20 3.80 -6.44
N GLY A 43 -3.41 3.32 -7.67
CA GLY A 43 -4.00 4.08 -8.77
C GLY A 43 -5.45 4.51 -8.53
N VAL A 44 -6.25 3.68 -7.82
CA VAL A 44 -7.65 4.02 -7.47
C VAL A 44 -7.77 4.83 -6.18
N GLY A 45 -6.67 5.12 -5.49
CA GLY A 45 -6.65 6.05 -4.36
C GLY A 45 -6.32 5.44 -3.00
N TYR A 46 -5.94 4.17 -2.90
CA TYR A 46 -5.45 3.65 -1.62
C TYR A 46 -4.15 4.35 -1.22
N ARG A 47 -4.06 4.71 0.06
CA ARG A 47 -2.89 5.37 0.67
C ARG A 47 -2.35 4.63 1.89
N HIS A 48 -2.98 3.54 2.28
CA HIS A 48 -2.48 2.63 3.29
C HIS A 48 -2.37 1.22 2.70
N ILE A 49 -1.15 0.68 2.67
CA ILE A 49 -0.84 -0.69 2.26
C ILE A 49 -0.43 -1.50 3.48
N ASP A 50 -1.07 -2.64 3.70
CA ASP A 50 -0.77 -3.59 4.76
C ASP A 50 -0.18 -4.87 4.17
N THR A 51 1.06 -5.18 4.53
CA THR A 51 1.80 -6.38 4.12
C THR A 51 2.43 -7.08 5.35
N ALA A 52 3.21 -8.13 5.13
CA ALA A 52 3.99 -8.82 6.16
C ALA A 52 5.15 -9.59 5.53
N PHE A 53 6.22 -9.80 6.30
CA PHE A 53 7.35 -10.67 5.92
C PHE A 53 6.86 -12.08 5.54
N TYR A 54 5.95 -12.65 6.33
CA TYR A 54 5.39 -13.98 6.10
C TYR A 54 4.64 -14.12 4.76
N TYR A 55 4.16 -13.03 4.17
CA TYR A 55 3.40 -13.09 2.91
C TYR A 55 4.30 -13.37 1.69
N GLN A 56 5.62 -13.21 1.83
CA GLN A 56 6.63 -13.45 0.79
C GLN A 56 6.36 -12.70 -0.53
N ILE A 57 5.80 -11.49 -0.42
CA ILE A 57 5.44 -10.64 -1.58
C ILE A 57 5.87 -9.18 -1.41
N GLU A 58 6.71 -8.86 -0.42
CA GLU A 58 7.13 -7.47 -0.17
C GLU A 58 7.90 -6.86 -1.36
N GLU A 59 8.63 -7.67 -2.12
CA GLU A 59 9.30 -7.25 -3.36
C GLU A 59 8.29 -6.76 -4.42
N GLU A 60 7.17 -7.47 -4.60
CA GLU A 60 6.11 -7.04 -5.52
C GLU A 60 5.40 -5.76 -5.04
N ILE A 61 5.21 -5.63 -3.72
CA ILE A 61 4.61 -4.43 -3.14
C ILE A 61 5.54 -3.23 -3.29
N GLU A 62 6.84 -3.41 -3.06
CA GLU A 62 7.85 -2.37 -3.31
C GLU A 62 7.84 -1.94 -4.79
N GLN A 63 7.84 -2.91 -5.72
CA GLN A 63 7.81 -2.62 -7.15
C GLN A 63 6.59 -1.79 -7.55
N ALA A 64 5.39 -2.09 -7.03
CA ALA A 64 4.19 -1.30 -7.28
C ALA A 64 4.34 0.14 -6.76
N ILE A 65 4.79 0.29 -5.51
CA ILE A 65 4.96 1.61 -4.87
C ILE A 65 6.00 2.45 -5.63
N GLN A 66 7.15 1.86 -5.97
CA GLN A 66 8.21 2.55 -6.72
C GLN A 66 7.75 2.94 -8.12
N SER A 67 6.99 2.08 -8.80
CA SER A 67 6.42 2.41 -10.11
C SER A 67 5.52 3.66 -10.03
N LYS A 68 4.64 3.71 -9.03
CA LYS A 68 3.70 4.83 -8.83
C LYS A 68 4.39 6.12 -8.40
N ILE A 69 5.46 6.02 -7.61
CA ILE A 69 6.30 7.17 -7.26
C ILE A 69 7.04 7.70 -8.49
N LYS A 70 7.68 6.81 -9.28
CA LYS A 70 8.41 7.19 -10.50
C LYS A 70 7.49 7.81 -11.57
N ALA A 71 6.26 7.34 -11.67
CA ALA A 71 5.24 7.91 -12.55
C ALA A 71 4.71 9.27 -12.07
N GLY A 72 5.05 9.69 -10.84
CA GLY A 72 4.54 10.94 -10.25
C GLY A 72 3.08 10.88 -9.81
N GLU A 73 2.48 9.69 -9.75
CA GLU A 73 1.08 9.49 -9.33
C GLU A 73 0.90 9.69 -7.82
N VAL A 74 1.94 9.36 -7.04
CA VAL A 74 2.01 9.53 -5.59
C VAL A 74 3.43 9.91 -5.16
N LYS A 75 3.56 10.53 -3.99
CA LYS A 75 4.84 10.68 -3.31
C LYS A 75 4.99 9.64 -2.20
N ARG A 76 6.22 9.44 -1.71
CA ARG A 76 6.46 8.55 -0.56
C ARG A 76 5.67 9.00 0.68
N GLU A 77 5.60 10.30 0.93
CA GLU A 77 4.85 10.89 2.06
C GLU A 77 3.33 10.71 1.97
N ASP A 78 2.79 10.40 0.78
CA ASP A 78 1.37 10.09 0.62
C ASP A 78 1.02 8.67 1.09
N MET A 79 2.03 7.79 1.23
CA MET A 79 1.83 6.36 1.48
C MET A 79 2.11 5.99 2.94
N PHE A 80 1.14 5.36 3.59
CA PHE A 80 1.31 4.63 4.84
C PHE A 80 1.55 3.15 4.51
N ILE A 81 2.68 2.58 4.95
CA ILE A 81 3.06 1.19 4.64
C ILE A 81 3.26 0.46 5.97
N THR A 82 2.52 -0.61 6.18
CA THR A 82 2.56 -1.45 7.37
C THR A 82 3.15 -2.81 7.02
N THR A 83 4.12 -3.30 7.79
CA THR A 83 4.62 -4.68 7.74
C THR A 83 4.64 -5.32 9.14
N LYS A 84 4.91 -6.62 9.22
CA LYS A 84 4.79 -7.44 10.43
C LYS A 84 5.97 -8.41 10.54
N VAL A 85 6.52 -8.54 11.75
CA VAL A 85 7.61 -9.47 12.13
C VAL A 85 7.08 -10.81 12.60
#